data_AF-A0A1M3KW23-F1
#
_entry.id   AF-A0A1M3KW23-F1
#
_cell.length_a   1.000
_cell.length_b   1.000
_cell.length_c   1.000
_cell.angle_alpha   90.00
_cell.angle_beta   90.00
_cell.angle_gamma   90.00
#
_symmetry.space_group_name_H-M   'P 1'
#
loop_
_entity.id
_entity.type
_entity.pdbx_description
1 polymer ?
#
loop_
_entity_poly.entity_id
_entity_poly.type
_entity_poly.pdbx_seq_one_letter_code
_entity_poly.pdbx_strand_id
1 'polypeptide(L)'
;MVTCAKCGHSWQGEGELITTILGCDCPNCKSKLTVKATAKRTFNDSYYMTVIDTHKGYQVLRTIMLGYTSKIGELPKYRASEVTQRWIASDGKYCTFARLRQTMGTMYYDSWIFHTPLELRQEIDVYNRIYTGAVYPKQKLIPELKRAGYKKALYNQKPLDLFRILLTDSKAETLIKAKQAKLLKRIMDSGWKNIDNYWQSIRICIRNNYKIKDATLWCDYIDLLRFFGKDLRNAKYVCPDNLKAEHDRYVAKKAKADAQLEIEKQLAKEDSFREAKAHYAQYMVMRSHLDNTQNINPIYSKRYA
;
A
#
# COMPACT_ATOMS: atom_id res chain seq x y z
N MET A 1 -9.24 1.00 44.25
CA MET A 1 -9.93 2.27 43.94
C MET A 1 -9.83 2.51 42.45
N VAL A 2 -10.96 2.75 41.76
CA VAL A 2 -11.02 2.96 40.31
C VAL A 2 -11.37 4.42 40.06
N THR A 3 -10.74 5.07 39.09
CA THR A 3 -11.06 6.45 38.69
C THR A 3 -11.37 6.53 37.21
N CYS A 4 -12.47 7.17 36.86
CA CYS A 4 -12.88 7.36 35.47
C CYS A 4 -12.04 8.46 34.81
N ALA A 5 -11.31 8.11 33.75
CA ALA A 5 -10.54 9.08 32.96
C ALA A 5 -11.39 10.08 32.15
N LYS A 6 -12.71 9.83 32.02
CA LYS A 6 -13.63 10.70 31.27
C LYS A 6 -14.29 11.78 32.15
N CYS A 7 -14.71 11.43 33.36
CA CYS A 7 -15.42 12.35 34.26
C CYS A 7 -14.68 12.66 35.57
N GLY A 8 -13.53 12.03 35.82
CA GLY A 8 -12.73 12.24 37.03
C GLY A 8 -13.29 11.60 38.29
N HIS A 9 -14.46 10.95 38.24
CA HIS A 9 -15.08 10.33 39.41
C HIS A 9 -14.30 9.10 39.88
N SER A 10 -14.12 8.95 41.20
CA SER A 10 -13.42 7.82 41.83
C SER A 10 -14.38 7.01 42.70
N TRP A 11 -14.30 5.67 42.64
CA TRP A 11 -15.10 4.76 43.45
C TRP A 11 -14.33 3.49 43.84
N GLN A 12 -14.85 2.70 44.78
CA GLN A 12 -14.35 1.36 45.06
C GLN A 12 -14.94 0.37 44.04
N GLY A 13 -14.09 -0.31 43.28
CA GLY A 13 -14.50 -1.36 42.34
C GLY A 13 -14.60 -2.72 43.02
N GLU A 14 -15.34 -3.65 42.41
CA GLU A 14 -15.65 -5.00 42.92
C GLU A 14 -14.46 -6.00 42.91
N GLY A 15 -13.23 -5.50 42.77
CA GLY A 15 -11.99 -6.31 42.71
C GLY A 15 -11.20 -6.10 41.42
N GLU A 16 -9.87 -6.14 41.52
CA GLU A 16 -8.94 -5.82 40.42
C GLU A 16 -9.07 -6.79 39.23
N LEU A 17 -9.21 -8.09 39.50
CA LEU A 17 -9.32 -9.12 38.45
C LEU A 17 -10.64 -9.02 37.67
N ILE A 18 -11.76 -8.87 38.38
CA ILE A 18 -13.10 -8.78 37.77
C ILE A 18 -13.21 -7.52 36.90
N THR A 19 -12.77 -6.38 37.42
CA THR A 19 -12.85 -5.09 36.71
C THR A 19 -11.87 -4.97 35.54
N THR A 20 -10.76 -5.70 35.55
CA THR A 20 -9.79 -5.74 34.45
C THR A 20 -10.24 -6.67 33.32
N ILE A 21 -10.87 -7.81 33.64
CA ILE A 21 -11.28 -8.83 32.66
C ILE A 21 -12.64 -8.50 32.02
N LEU A 22 -13.63 -8.08 32.82
CA LEU A 22 -14.99 -7.82 32.34
C LEU A 22 -15.22 -6.34 31.97
N GLY A 23 -14.29 -5.46 32.34
CA GLY A 23 -14.49 -4.00 32.27
C GLY A 23 -15.44 -3.50 33.36
N CYS A 24 -15.59 -2.18 33.46
CA CYS A 24 -16.55 -1.58 34.39
C CYS A 24 -17.23 -0.37 33.77
N ASP A 25 -18.49 -0.15 34.14
CA ASP A 25 -19.20 1.07 33.78
C ASP A 25 -18.98 2.13 34.85
N CYS A 26 -18.70 3.36 34.43
CA CYS A 26 -18.59 4.45 35.39
C CYS A 26 -19.97 4.75 36.02
N PRO A 27 -20.11 4.77 37.36
CA PRO A 27 -21.40 5.04 38.00
C PRO A 27 -21.94 6.46 37.72
N ASN A 28 -21.05 7.41 37.41
CA ASN A 28 -21.44 8.80 37.13
C ASN A 28 -21.77 9.01 35.64
N CYS A 29 -20.85 8.66 34.73
CA CYS A 29 -21.00 8.97 33.29
C CYS A 29 -21.43 7.78 32.43
N LYS A 30 -21.71 6.62 33.05
CA LYS A 30 -22.15 5.36 32.43
C LYS A 30 -21.31 4.90 31.24
N SER A 31 -20.07 5.37 31.18
CA SER A 31 -19.16 5.06 30.08
C SER A 31 -18.49 3.74 30.39
N LYS A 32 -18.45 2.84 29.41
CA LYS A 32 -17.69 1.58 29.48
C LYS A 32 -16.21 1.89 29.57
N LEU A 33 -15.56 1.38 30.62
CA LEU A 33 -14.15 1.59 30.90
C LEU A 33 -13.39 0.27 30.86
N THR A 34 -12.19 0.34 30.29
CA THR A 34 -11.17 -0.70 30.45
C THR A 34 -10.24 -0.28 31.58
N VAL A 35 -10.28 -1.00 32.71
CA VAL A 35 -9.40 -0.72 33.84
C VAL A 35 -8.00 -1.24 33.51
N LYS A 36 -6.99 -0.41 33.71
CA LYS A 36 -5.57 -0.79 33.61
C LYS A 36 -4.90 -0.45 34.93
N ALA A 37 -4.29 -1.44 35.58
CA ALA A 37 -3.45 -1.21 36.75
C ALA A 37 -2.15 -0.52 36.30
N THR A 38 -2.07 0.80 36.43
CA THR A 38 -0.88 1.58 36.07
C THR A 38 -0.69 2.77 37.00
N ALA A 39 0.57 3.11 37.29
CA ALA A 39 0.94 4.34 37.98
C ALA A 39 0.82 5.59 37.08
N LYS A 40 0.62 5.41 35.77
CA LYS A 40 0.51 6.52 34.81
C LYS A 40 -0.79 7.30 35.06
N ARG A 41 -0.65 8.58 35.42
CA ARG A 41 -1.78 9.47 35.74
C ARG A 41 -2.26 10.32 34.57
N THR A 42 -1.48 10.44 33.50
CA THR A 42 -1.80 11.27 32.33
C THR A 42 -1.76 10.44 31.06
N PHE A 43 -2.85 10.48 30.29
CA PHE A 43 -3.00 9.82 29.01
C PHE A 43 -3.14 10.88 27.93
N ASN A 44 -2.23 10.81 26.95
CA ASN A 44 -2.26 11.67 25.77
C ASN A 44 -2.52 10.77 24.56
N ASP A 45 -3.44 11.18 23.71
CA ASP A 45 -3.69 10.56 22.43
C ASP A 45 -3.94 11.63 21.38
N SER A 46 -3.74 11.28 20.12
CA SER A 46 -3.99 12.18 19.00
C SER A 46 -4.63 11.45 17.84
N TYR A 47 -5.52 12.15 17.15
CA TYR A 47 -6.26 11.62 16.03
C TYR A 47 -6.32 12.65 14.90
N TYR A 48 -6.37 12.17 13.67
CA TYR A 48 -6.49 13.02 12.49
C TYR A 48 -7.92 13.11 12.01
N MET A 49 -8.30 14.29 11.53
CA MET A 49 -9.57 14.51 10.85
C MET A 49 -9.29 15.24 9.54
N THR A 50 -9.90 14.78 8.45
CA THR A 50 -9.84 15.42 7.15
C THR A 50 -11.15 16.15 6.83
N VAL A 51 -11.05 17.43 6.53
CA VAL A 51 -12.17 18.26 6.04
C VAL A 51 -11.98 18.48 4.54
N ILE A 52 -13.01 18.15 3.77
CA ILE A 52 -13.03 18.32 2.31
C ILE A 52 -13.86 19.56 1.99
N ASP A 53 -13.22 20.63 1.57
CA ASP A 53 -13.84 21.93 1.28
C ASP A 53 -13.41 22.46 -0.10
N THR A 54 -14.03 23.55 -0.54
CA THR A 54 -13.66 24.21 -1.80
C THR A 54 -13.48 25.70 -1.61
N HIS A 55 -12.51 26.27 -2.30
CA HIS A 55 -12.25 27.70 -2.24
C HIS A 55 -11.80 28.22 -3.60
N LYS A 56 -12.51 29.23 -4.13
CA LYS A 56 -12.20 29.91 -5.42
C LYS A 56 -11.89 28.94 -6.58
N GLY A 57 -12.68 27.88 -6.73
CA GLY A 57 -12.49 26.87 -7.78
C GLY A 57 -11.46 25.78 -7.48
N TYR A 58 -10.73 25.87 -6.37
CA TYR A 58 -9.82 24.82 -5.90
C TYR A 58 -10.52 23.87 -4.95
N GLN A 59 -10.19 22.59 -5.05
CA GLN A 59 -10.53 21.60 -4.05
C GLN A 59 -9.49 21.67 -2.93
N VAL A 60 -9.93 21.83 -1.69
CA VAL A 60 -9.06 21.97 -0.52
C VAL A 60 -9.28 20.79 0.43
N LEU A 61 -8.21 20.08 0.74
CA LEU A 61 -8.18 19.01 1.73
C LEU A 61 -7.46 19.53 2.98
N ARG A 62 -8.19 19.71 4.07
CA ARG A 62 -7.64 20.26 5.32
C ARG A 62 -7.49 19.12 6.33
N THR A 63 -6.28 18.89 6.81
CA THR A 63 -5.98 17.89 7.83
C THR A 63 -5.83 18.57 9.17
N ILE A 64 -6.68 18.20 10.11
CA ILE A 64 -6.72 18.72 11.47
C ILE A 64 -6.27 17.62 12.41
N MET A 65 -5.24 17.90 13.20
CA MET A 65 -4.81 17.04 14.30
C MET A 65 -5.59 17.43 15.56
N LEU A 66 -6.29 16.45 16.13
CA LEU A 66 -7.00 16.54 17.39
C LEU A 66 -6.15 15.87 18.46
N GLY A 67 -5.77 16.61 19.48
CA GLY A 67 -5.10 16.10 20.67
C GLY A 67 -6.08 15.98 21.84
N TYR A 68 -5.97 14.89 22.59
CA TYR A 68 -6.71 14.65 23.81
C TYR A 68 -5.74 14.36 24.95
N THR A 69 -5.85 15.12 26.03
CA THR A 69 -5.11 14.89 27.28
C THR A 69 -6.10 14.65 28.41
N SER A 70 -6.09 13.44 28.95
CA SER A 70 -6.82 13.11 30.17
C SER A 70 -5.84 12.89 31.32
N LYS A 71 -6.10 13.56 32.43
CA LYS A 71 -5.38 13.36 33.67
C LYS A 71 -6.36 12.83 34.70
N ILE A 72 -5.99 11.76 35.41
CA ILE A 72 -6.83 11.14 36.43
C ILE A 72 -7.21 12.19 37.49
N GLY A 73 -8.52 12.39 37.67
CA GLY A 73 -9.09 13.37 38.59
C GLY A 73 -9.37 14.76 37.98
N GLU A 74 -8.99 15.01 36.73
CA GLU A 74 -9.31 16.24 36.00
C GLU A 74 -10.23 15.94 34.80
N LEU A 75 -11.00 16.95 34.38
CA LEU A 75 -11.72 16.87 33.11
C LEU A 75 -10.73 16.85 31.94
N PRO A 76 -11.02 16.06 30.88
CA PRO A 76 -10.12 15.99 29.75
C PRO A 76 -9.99 17.30 28.98
N LYS A 77 -8.79 17.57 28.49
CA LYS A 77 -8.45 18.75 27.70
C LYS A 77 -8.32 18.36 26.24
N TYR A 78 -9.03 19.08 25.39
CA TYR A 78 -8.99 18.89 23.94
C TYR A 78 -8.19 20.02 23.28
N ARG A 79 -7.40 19.67 22.28
CA ARG A 79 -6.67 20.62 21.44
C ARG A 79 -6.93 20.27 19.98
N ALA A 80 -7.04 21.27 19.12
CA ALA A 80 -7.18 21.07 17.69
C ALA A 80 -6.22 22.02 16.99
N SER A 81 -5.48 21.50 16.01
CA SER A 81 -4.64 22.32 15.15
C SER A 81 -4.72 21.81 13.72
N GLU A 82 -4.97 22.70 12.79
CA GLU A 82 -4.84 22.39 11.38
C GLU A 82 -3.36 22.28 11.01
N VAL A 83 -2.92 21.13 10.53
CA VAL A 83 -1.50 20.82 10.33
C VAL A 83 -1.08 20.83 8.86
N THR A 84 -1.97 20.42 7.96
CA THR A 84 -1.72 20.43 6.51
C THR A 84 -2.96 20.84 5.74
N GLN A 85 -2.76 21.50 4.61
CA GLN A 85 -3.76 21.72 3.59
C GLN A 85 -3.21 21.30 2.24
N ARG A 86 -3.98 20.52 1.48
CA ARG A 86 -3.64 20.17 0.10
C ARG A 86 -4.65 20.83 -0.83
N TRP A 87 -4.15 21.71 -1.66
CA TRP A 87 -4.93 22.47 -2.62
C TRP A 87 -4.77 21.82 -3.97
N ILE A 88 -5.89 21.43 -4.59
CA ILE A 88 -5.94 20.73 -5.87
C ILE A 88 -6.66 21.64 -6.86
N ALA A 89 -5.99 21.92 -7.97
CA ALA A 89 -6.55 22.64 -9.11
C ALA A 89 -7.42 21.71 -9.97
N SER A 90 -8.24 22.29 -10.84
CA SER A 90 -9.13 21.54 -11.74
C SER A 90 -8.39 20.66 -12.75
N ASP A 91 -7.12 20.95 -13.04
CA ASP A 91 -6.24 20.13 -13.90
C ASP A 91 -5.56 18.96 -13.16
N GLY A 92 -5.82 18.81 -11.85
CA GLY A 92 -5.23 17.79 -10.99
C GLY A 92 -3.85 18.17 -10.43
N LYS A 93 -3.26 19.32 -10.79
CA LYS A 93 -2.07 19.81 -10.10
C LYS A 93 -2.43 20.17 -8.66
N TYR A 94 -1.48 20.00 -7.76
CA TYR A 94 -1.70 20.31 -6.36
C TYR A 94 -0.47 20.95 -5.72
N CYS A 95 -0.72 21.67 -4.63
CA CYS A 95 0.32 22.18 -3.75
C CYS A 95 -0.06 21.90 -2.29
N THR A 96 0.97 21.85 -1.43
CA THR A 96 0.80 21.50 -0.01
C THR A 96 1.22 22.67 0.86
N PHE A 97 0.29 23.12 1.69
CA PHE A 97 0.59 23.97 2.82
C PHE A 97 0.73 23.10 4.05
N ALA A 98 1.78 23.29 4.83
CA ALA A 98 2.01 22.51 6.04
C ALA A 98 2.70 23.35 7.10
N ARG A 99 2.35 23.06 8.36
CA ARG A 99 3.10 23.59 9.51
C ARG A 99 4.50 22.99 9.52
N LEU A 100 5.42 23.70 10.16
CA LEU A 100 6.76 23.16 10.37
C LEU A 100 6.68 21.90 11.25
N ARG A 101 7.59 20.97 11.00
CA ARG A 101 7.75 19.75 11.80
C ARG A 101 9.14 19.67 12.37
N GLN A 102 9.27 18.99 13.49
CA GLN A 102 10.58 18.66 14.06
C GLN A 102 11.22 17.53 13.23
N THR A 103 12.08 17.90 12.28
CA THR A 103 12.72 16.96 11.34
C THR A 103 14.10 16.49 11.80
N MET A 104 14.73 17.16 12.76
CA MET A 104 16.07 16.80 13.24
C MET A 104 16.00 15.68 14.28
N GLY A 105 16.61 14.54 13.96
CA GLY A 105 16.86 13.45 14.91
C GLY A 105 15.63 12.66 15.37
N THR A 106 14.48 12.79 14.69
CA THR A 106 13.27 12.02 15.04
C THR A 106 12.79 11.14 13.88
N MET A 107 12.33 9.93 14.19
CA MET A 107 11.66 9.03 13.23
C MET A 107 10.16 9.32 13.10
N TYR A 108 9.65 10.29 13.87
CA TYR A 108 8.24 10.63 13.95
C TYR A 108 7.83 11.56 12.80
N TYR A 109 6.86 11.13 12.01
CA TYR A 109 6.36 11.89 10.86
C TYR A 109 5.32 12.95 11.25
N ASP A 110 4.75 12.87 12.45
CA ASP A 110 3.65 13.67 12.98
C ASP A 110 4.05 14.66 14.09
N SER A 111 5.35 14.91 14.26
CA SER A 111 5.87 15.90 15.22
C SER A 111 5.69 17.34 14.72
N TRP A 112 4.45 17.84 14.72
CA TRP A 112 4.11 19.21 14.29
C TRP A 112 4.50 20.27 15.31
N ILE A 113 4.99 21.40 14.82
CA ILE A 113 5.30 22.58 15.62
C ILE A 113 4.09 23.53 15.56
N PHE A 114 3.17 23.38 16.52
CA PHE A 114 1.85 24.02 16.47
C PHE A 114 1.85 25.55 16.48
N HIS A 115 2.92 26.20 16.95
CA HIS A 115 3.04 27.66 16.93
C HIS A 115 3.49 28.23 15.57
N THR A 116 3.94 27.39 14.63
CA THR A 116 4.40 27.85 13.31
C THR A 116 3.22 28.01 12.35
N PRO A 117 3.22 29.03 11.47
CA PRO A 117 2.13 29.23 10.51
C PRO A 117 2.04 28.09 9.47
N LEU A 118 0.89 27.98 8.82
CA LEU A 118 0.70 27.15 7.63
C LEU A 118 1.31 27.86 6.43
N GLU A 119 2.39 27.30 5.88
CA GLU A 119 3.12 27.89 4.75
C GLU A 119 3.13 26.93 3.58
N LEU A 120 3.30 27.47 2.37
CA LEU A 120 3.54 26.66 1.18
C LEU A 120 4.89 25.94 1.34
N ARG A 121 4.87 24.60 1.26
CA ARG A 121 6.07 23.77 1.42
C ARG A 121 6.27 22.92 0.17
N GLN A 122 7.54 22.58 -0.10
CA GLN A 122 7.86 21.56 -1.09
C GLN A 122 7.25 20.22 -0.67
N GLU A 123 6.68 19.51 -1.63
CA GLU A 123 6.09 18.20 -1.37
C GLU A 123 7.18 17.18 -1.04
N ILE A 124 7.01 16.51 0.10
CA ILE A 124 7.86 15.41 0.56
C ILE A 124 7.00 14.21 0.89
N ASP A 125 7.55 13.01 0.74
CA ASP A 125 6.83 11.74 0.94
C ASP A 125 6.15 11.65 2.31
N VAL A 126 6.70 12.31 3.32
CA VAL A 126 6.16 12.28 4.68
C VAL A 126 4.74 12.80 4.77
N TYR A 127 4.35 13.79 3.96
CA TYR A 127 2.98 14.28 3.94
C TYR A 127 1.99 13.22 3.44
N ASN A 128 2.44 12.30 2.57
CA ASN A 128 1.64 11.17 2.15
C ASN A 128 1.47 10.15 3.27
N ARG A 129 2.37 10.07 4.25
CA ARG A 129 2.28 9.12 5.37
C ARG A 129 1.29 9.56 6.45
N ILE A 130 0.89 10.83 6.45
CA ILE A 130 -0.13 11.34 7.38
C ILE A 130 -1.45 10.63 7.13
N TYR A 131 -2.03 10.10 8.21
CA TYR A 131 -3.28 9.37 8.14
C TYR A 131 -4.46 10.31 7.86
N THR A 132 -5.38 9.89 6.98
CA THR A 132 -6.59 10.68 6.65
C THR A 132 -7.54 10.78 7.84
N GLY A 133 -7.57 9.75 8.69
CA GLY A 133 -8.44 9.72 9.87
C GLY A 133 -9.92 9.80 9.53
N ALA A 134 -10.71 10.43 10.40
CA ALA A 134 -12.13 10.61 10.16
C ALA A 134 -12.35 11.72 9.13
N VAL A 135 -13.26 11.49 8.19
CA VAL A 135 -13.61 12.49 7.18
C VAL A 135 -14.86 13.22 7.62
N TYR A 136 -14.80 14.55 7.64
CA TYR A 136 -15.94 15.36 8.05
C TYR A 136 -17.14 15.13 7.09
N PRO A 137 -18.35 14.83 7.60
CA PRO A 137 -19.47 14.41 6.75
C PRO A 137 -19.96 15.46 5.73
N LYS A 138 -19.86 16.74 6.09
CA LYS A 138 -20.27 17.86 5.22
C LYS A 138 -19.11 18.22 4.28
N GLN A 139 -19.07 17.54 3.14
CA GLN A 139 -18.05 17.74 2.09
C GLN A 139 -18.53 18.78 1.06
N LYS A 140 -17.66 19.73 0.69
CA LYS A 140 -17.85 20.56 -0.50
C LYS A 140 -16.91 20.09 -1.60
N LEU A 141 -17.43 20.07 -2.83
CA LEU A 141 -16.74 19.53 -3.99
C LEU A 141 -16.82 20.49 -5.17
N ILE A 142 -15.72 20.59 -5.91
CA ILE A 142 -15.68 21.34 -7.16
C ILE A 142 -16.56 20.66 -8.22
N PRO A 143 -17.12 21.42 -9.19
CA PRO A 143 -18.01 20.87 -10.21
C PRO A 143 -17.42 19.69 -11.01
N GLU A 144 -16.11 19.71 -11.25
CA GLU A 144 -15.37 18.70 -12.00
C GLU A 144 -15.40 17.34 -11.28
N LEU A 145 -15.15 17.32 -9.97
CA LEU A 145 -15.24 16.11 -9.17
C LEU A 145 -16.66 15.57 -9.06
N LYS A 146 -17.67 16.46 -9.04
CA LYS A 146 -19.08 16.04 -9.09
C LYS A 146 -19.40 15.39 -10.45
N ARG A 147 -18.92 15.97 -11.56
CA ARG A 147 -19.10 15.43 -12.91
C ARG A 147 -18.43 14.07 -13.09
N ALA A 148 -17.25 13.90 -12.49
CA ALA A 148 -16.52 12.62 -12.46
C ALA A 148 -17.26 11.51 -11.69
N GLY A 149 -18.34 11.85 -10.96
CA GLY A 149 -19.22 10.87 -10.32
C GLY A 149 -18.84 10.50 -8.88
N TYR A 150 -17.99 11.30 -8.21
CA TYR A 150 -17.66 11.07 -6.81
C TYR A 150 -18.88 11.28 -5.89
N LYS A 151 -19.24 10.24 -5.12
CA LYS A 151 -20.41 10.22 -4.22
C LYS A 151 -20.01 10.10 -2.74
N LYS A 152 -19.02 10.87 -2.30
CA LYS A 152 -18.54 10.92 -0.89
C LYS A 152 -17.91 9.60 -0.38
N ALA A 153 -17.64 8.64 -1.25
CA ALA A 153 -16.96 7.40 -0.91
C ALA A 153 -15.50 7.47 -1.38
N LEU A 154 -14.57 7.32 -0.45
CA LEU A 154 -13.12 7.37 -0.74
C LEU A 154 -12.53 6.02 -1.15
N TYR A 155 -13.32 4.93 -1.14
CA TYR A 155 -12.89 3.59 -1.57
C TYR A 155 -11.62 3.07 -0.87
N ASN A 156 -11.41 3.46 0.40
CA ASN A 156 -10.19 3.20 1.19
C ASN A 156 -8.91 3.79 0.57
N GLN A 157 -9.05 4.81 -0.26
CA GLN A 157 -7.96 5.58 -0.84
C GLN A 157 -7.83 6.93 -0.15
N LYS A 158 -6.65 7.53 -0.26
CA LYS A 158 -6.43 8.89 0.23
C LYS A 158 -7.19 9.89 -0.65
N PRO A 159 -7.83 10.91 -0.05
CA PRO A 159 -8.57 11.91 -0.81
C PRO A 159 -7.74 12.61 -1.89
N LEU A 160 -6.47 12.93 -1.60
CA LEU A 160 -5.58 13.57 -2.58
C LEU A 160 -5.43 12.69 -3.83
N ASP A 161 -5.03 11.44 -3.65
CA ASP A 161 -4.72 10.55 -4.78
C ASP A 161 -5.98 10.24 -5.60
N LEU A 162 -7.12 10.03 -4.93
CA LEU A 162 -8.40 9.81 -5.60
C LEU A 162 -8.81 11.03 -6.44
N PHE A 163 -8.76 12.24 -5.86
CA PHE A 163 -9.17 13.45 -6.55
C PHE A 163 -8.23 13.80 -7.70
N ARG A 164 -6.93 13.64 -7.51
CA ARG A 164 -5.94 13.85 -8.58
C ARG A 164 -6.22 12.94 -9.77
N ILE A 165 -6.42 11.64 -9.52
CA ILE A 165 -6.70 10.67 -10.56
C ILE A 165 -8.03 10.97 -11.27
N LEU A 166 -9.07 11.36 -10.53
CA LEU A 166 -10.36 11.71 -11.13
C LEU A 166 -10.32 12.97 -12.00
N LEU A 167 -9.43 13.92 -11.69
CA LEU A 167 -9.28 15.14 -12.46
C LEU A 167 -8.36 14.96 -13.68
N THR A 168 -7.38 14.05 -13.59
CA THR A 168 -6.39 13.85 -14.65
C THR A 168 -6.79 12.76 -15.66
N ASP A 169 -7.48 11.69 -15.25
CA ASP A 169 -7.76 10.54 -16.13
C ASP A 169 -9.25 10.14 -16.17
N SER A 170 -9.84 10.27 -17.36
CA SER A 170 -11.23 9.87 -17.66
C SER A 170 -11.53 8.38 -17.43
N LYS A 171 -10.50 7.52 -17.41
CA LYS A 171 -10.67 6.08 -17.09
C LYS A 171 -11.17 5.89 -15.67
N ALA A 172 -10.73 6.73 -14.73
CA ALA A 172 -11.17 6.68 -13.33
C ALA A 172 -12.66 7.00 -13.18
N GLU A 173 -13.10 8.06 -13.86
CA GLU A 173 -14.50 8.45 -13.95
C GLU A 173 -15.36 7.29 -14.49
N THR A 174 -14.91 6.64 -15.56
CA THR A 174 -15.61 5.50 -16.16
C THR A 174 -15.75 4.34 -15.16
N LEU A 175 -14.70 3.99 -14.42
CA LEU A 175 -14.74 2.93 -13.41
C LEU A 175 -15.72 3.23 -12.26
N ILE A 176 -15.76 4.49 -11.79
CA ILE A 176 -16.71 4.93 -10.77
C ILE A 176 -18.15 4.84 -11.30
N LYS A 177 -18.40 5.37 -12.50
CA LYS A 177 -19.73 5.37 -13.12
C LYS A 177 -20.22 3.96 -13.44
N ALA A 178 -19.32 3.06 -13.83
CA ALA A 178 -19.59 1.64 -14.04
C ALA A 178 -19.73 0.83 -12.73
N LYS A 179 -19.68 1.47 -11.55
CA LYS A 179 -19.79 0.83 -10.22
C LYS A 179 -18.73 -0.24 -9.94
N GLN A 180 -17.56 -0.14 -10.57
CA GLN A 180 -16.41 -1.04 -10.39
C GLN A 180 -15.42 -0.51 -9.33
N ALA A 181 -15.95 -0.12 -8.17
CA ALA A 181 -15.17 0.53 -7.11
C ALA A 181 -14.01 -0.32 -6.56
N LYS A 182 -14.20 -1.65 -6.47
CA LYS A 182 -13.16 -2.58 -5.99
C LYS A 182 -11.98 -2.65 -6.95
N LEU A 183 -12.27 -2.64 -8.25
CA LEU A 183 -11.25 -2.63 -9.30
C LEU A 183 -10.48 -1.30 -9.28
N LEU A 184 -11.19 -0.17 -9.18
CA LEU A 184 -10.57 1.15 -9.01
C LEU A 184 -9.58 1.15 -7.85
N LYS A 185 -10.01 0.66 -6.68
CA LYS A 185 -9.16 0.55 -5.49
C LYS A 185 -7.89 -0.26 -5.77
N ARG A 186 -8.03 -1.47 -6.35
CA ARG A 186 -6.89 -2.35 -6.64
C ARG A 186 -5.87 -1.69 -7.58
N ILE A 187 -6.35 -1.04 -8.64
CA ILE A 187 -5.49 -0.36 -9.62
C ILE A 187 -4.75 0.81 -8.96
N MET A 188 -5.44 1.58 -8.10
CA MET A 188 -4.79 2.64 -7.32
C MET A 188 -3.72 2.09 -6.36
N ASP A 189 -4.01 0.98 -5.67
CA ASP A 189 -3.05 0.32 -4.77
C ASP A 189 -1.80 -0.20 -5.51
N SER A 190 -1.94 -0.69 -6.74
CA SER A 190 -0.82 -1.14 -7.58
C SER A 190 -0.05 -0.01 -8.29
N GLY A 191 -0.50 1.23 -8.13
CA GLY A 191 -0.03 2.37 -8.91
C GLY A 191 -0.79 2.50 -10.24
N TRP A 192 -1.39 3.67 -10.46
CA TRP A 192 -2.25 3.98 -11.61
C TRP A 192 -1.59 3.86 -13.01
N LYS A 193 -0.30 3.51 -13.07
CA LYS A 193 0.46 3.37 -14.32
C LYS A 193 0.06 2.15 -15.16
N ASN A 194 -0.40 1.08 -14.50
CA ASN A 194 -0.68 -0.18 -15.17
C ASN A 194 -2.11 -0.27 -15.72
N ILE A 195 -2.93 0.78 -15.60
CA ILE A 195 -4.33 0.73 -16.03
C ILE A 195 -4.49 0.42 -17.53
N ASP A 196 -3.57 0.90 -18.36
CA ASP A 196 -3.62 0.71 -19.82
C ASP A 196 -3.52 -0.76 -20.23
N ASN A 197 -2.78 -1.54 -19.43
CA ASN A 197 -2.67 -2.98 -19.63
C ASN A 197 -4.03 -3.68 -19.47
N TYR A 198 -4.83 -3.25 -18.50
CA TYR A 198 -6.11 -3.88 -18.20
C TYR A 198 -7.28 -3.20 -18.94
N TRP A 199 -7.09 -2.00 -19.49
CA TRP A 199 -8.18 -1.15 -19.96
C TRP A 199 -9.07 -1.79 -21.02
N GLN A 200 -8.49 -2.52 -21.98
CA GLN A 200 -9.28 -3.19 -23.01
C GLN A 200 -10.17 -4.29 -22.41
N SER A 201 -9.62 -5.09 -21.49
CA SER A 201 -10.37 -6.11 -20.74
C SER A 201 -11.48 -5.47 -19.90
N ILE A 202 -11.19 -4.34 -19.24
CA ILE A 202 -12.17 -3.59 -18.45
C ILE A 202 -13.34 -3.11 -19.33
N ARG A 203 -13.07 -2.55 -20.51
CA ARG A 203 -14.11 -2.10 -21.45
C ARG A 203 -15.05 -3.23 -21.85
N ILE A 204 -14.51 -4.44 -22.01
CA ILE A 204 -15.30 -5.64 -22.35
C ILE A 204 -16.14 -6.08 -21.16
N CYS A 205 -15.58 -6.10 -19.94
CA CYS A 205 -16.34 -6.34 -18.71
C CYS A 205 -17.52 -5.37 -18.59
N ILE A 206 -17.28 -4.08 -18.81
CA ILE A 206 -18.32 -3.04 -18.74
C ILE A 206 -19.39 -3.27 -19.81
N ARG A 207 -19.00 -3.58 -21.05
CA ARG A 207 -19.95 -3.85 -22.15
C ARG A 207 -20.85 -5.06 -21.86
N ASN A 208 -20.30 -6.11 -21.25
CA ASN A 208 -21.04 -7.31 -20.88
C ASN A 208 -21.72 -7.21 -19.50
N ASN A 209 -21.73 -6.03 -18.87
CA ASN A 209 -22.28 -5.80 -17.54
C ASN A 209 -21.71 -6.75 -16.44
N TYR A 210 -20.46 -7.19 -16.62
CA TYR A 210 -19.80 -8.12 -15.72
C TYR A 210 -19.25 -7.38 -14.49
N LYS A 211 -19.75 -7.73 -13.30
CA LYS A 211 -19.35 -7.10 -12.04
C LYS A 211 -18.22 -7.89 -11.38
N ILE A 212 -17.03 -7.28 -11.31
CA ILE A 212 -15.85 -7.91 -10.74
C ILE A 212 -15.97 -7.88 -9.21
N LYS A 213 -16.22 -9.04 -8.59
CA LYS A 213 -16.37 -9.17 -7.13
C LYS A 213 -15.01 -9.14 -6.42
N ASP A 214 -14.02 -9.80 -7.00
CA ASP A 214 -12.64 -9.86 -6.52
C ASP A 214 -11.71 -9.26 -7.59
N ALA A 215 -11.24 -8.04 -7.33
CA ALA A 215 -10.39 -7.32 -8.25
C ALA A 215 -8.96 -7.84 -8.28
N THR A 216 -8.46 -8.39 -7.18
CA THR A 216 -7.09 -8.91 -7.11
C THR A 216 -6.99 -10.17 -7.95
N LEU A 217 -7.88 -11.13 -7.69
CA LEU A 217 -7.92 -12.40 -8.42
C LEU A 217 -8.19 -12.19 -9.92
N TRP A 218 -9.01 -11.20 -10.26
CA TRP A 218 -9.26 -10.85 -11.67
C TRP A 218 -8.01 -10.27 -12.36
N CYS A 219 -7.29 -9.33 -11.72
CA CYS A 219 -6.06 -8.79 -12.31
C CYS A 219 -5.02 -9.90 -12.52
N ASP A 220 -4.81 -10.76 -11.53
CA ASP A 220 -3.86 -11.88 -11.61
C ASP A 220 -4.26 -12.85 -12.73
N TYR A 221 -5.56 -13.14 -12.87
CA TYR A 221 -6.09 -13.95 -13.96
C TYR A 221 -5.85 -13.32 -15.34
N ILE A 222 -6.03 -12.01 -15.50
CA ILE A 222 -5.73 -11.32 -16.77
C ILE A 222 -4.23 -11.38 -17.09
N ASP A 223 -3.37 -11.27 -16.08
CA ASP A 223 -1.92 -11.40 -16.25
C ASP A 223 -1.53 -12.83 -16.66
N LEU A 224 -2.20 -13.86 -16.11
CA LEU A 224 -2.05 -15.24 -16.57
C LEU A 224 -2.49 -15.41 -18.03
N LEU A 225 -3.64 -14.85 -18.41
CA LEU A 225 -4.10 -14.91 -19.81
C LEU A 225 -3.12 -14.24 -20.77
N ARG A 226 -2.52 -13.12 -20.36
CA ARG A 226 -1.48 -12.43 -21.10
C ARG A 226 -0.23 -13.30 -21.24
N PHE A 227 0.22 -13.93 -20.16
CA PHE A 227 1.38 -14.84 -20.17
C PHE A 227 1.19 -16.00 -21.15
N PHE A 228 -0.02 -16.56 -21.24
CA PHE A 228 -0.36 -17.61 -22.20
C PHE A 228 -0.73 -17.09 -23.60
N GLY A 229 -0.57 -15.80 -23.89
CA GLY A 229 -0.86 -15.20 -25.20
C GLY A 229 -2.33 -15.30 -25.62
N LYS A 230 -3.26 -15.36 -24.65
CA LYS A 230 -4.70 -15.44 -24.94
C LYS A 230 -5.26 -14.06 -25.27
N ASP A 231 -6.29 -14.05 -26.12
CA ASP A 231 -6.92 -12.82 -26.58
C ASP A 231 -7.73 -12.13 -25.45
N LEU A 232 -7.17 -11.05 -24.91
CA LEU A 232 -7.80 -10.20 -23.90
C LEU A 232 -8.93 -9.33 -24.47
N ARG A 233 -9.19 -9.40 -25.77
CA ARG A 233 -10.32 -8.70 -26.41
C ARG A 233 -11.59 -9.54 -26.50
N ASN A 234 -11.52 -10.81 -26.13
CA ASN A 234 -12.66 -11.72 -26.19
C ASN A 234 -13.37 -11.81 -24.83
N ALA A 235 -14.69 -11.60 -24.86
CA ALA A 235 -15.55 -11.69 -23.69
C ALA A 235 -15.47 -13.04 -22.96
N LYS A 236 -15.30 -14.14 -23.71
CA LYS A 236 -15.23 -15.49 -23.16
C LYS A 236 -14.06 -15.67 -22.17
N TYR A 237 -12.94 -15.00 -22.42
CA TYR A 237 -11.78 -15.09 -21.55
C TYR A 237 -11.85 -14.05 -20.43
N VAL A 238 -12.33 -12.84 -20.71
CA VAL A 238 -12.27 -11.74 -19.75
C VAL A 238 -13.39 -11.79 -18.70
N CYS A 239 -14.54 -12.38 -19.05
CA CYS A 239 -15.74 -12.47 -18.23
C CYS A 239 -16.12 -13.94 -17.94
N PRO A 240 -15.32 -14.70 -17.15
CA PRO A 240 -15.67 -16.07 -16.79
C PRO A 240 -16.84 -16.10 -15.79
N ASP A 241 -17.77 -17.04 -15.95
CA ASP A 241 -18.89 -17.24 -15.02
C ASP A 241 -18.40 -17.61 -13.61
N ASN A 242 -17.33 -18.42 -13.54
CA ASN A 242 -16.63 -18.74 -12.30
C ASN A 242 -15.16 -18.34 -12.39
N LEU A 243 -14.89 -17.08 -12.01
CA LEU A 243 -13.56 -16.50 -12.02
C LEU A 243 -12.53 -17.32 -11.21
N LYS A 244 -12.92 -17.89 -10.06
CA LYS A 244 -12.01 -18.64 -9.21
C LYS A 244 -11.59 -19.97 -9.85
N ALA A 245 -12.53 -20.72 -10.40
CA ALA A 245 -12.23 -21.99 -11.05
C ALA A 245 -11.32 -21.82 -12.28
N GLU A 246 -11.59 -20.79 -13.10
CA GLU A 246 -10.73 -20.50 -14.26
C GLU A 246 -9.36 -19.99 -13.81
N HIS A 247 -9.29 -19.10 -12.82
CA HIS A 247 -8.01 -18.70 -12.24
C HIS A 247 -7.18 -19.91 -11.77
N ASP A 248 -7.76 -20.80 -10.97
CA ASP A 248 -7.07 -21.96 -10.41
C ASP A 248 -6.59 -22.93 -11.51
N ARG A 249 -7.38 -23.09 -12.58
CA ARG A 249 -6.99 -23.86 -13.77
C ARG A 249 -5.76 -23.27 -14.46
N TYR A 250 -5.71 -21.95 -14.64
CA TYR A 250 -4.59 -21.28 -15.29
C TYR A 250 -3.35 -21.19 -14.39
N VAL A 251 -3.52 -21.08 -13.06
CA VAL A 251 -2.43 -21.22 -12.09
C VAL A 251 -1.81 -22.60 -12.16
N ALA A 252 -2.62 -23.67 -12.15
CA ALA A 252 -2.13 -25.04 -12.29
C ALA A 252 -1.40 -25.26 -13.63
N LYS A 253 -1.88 -24.62 -14.70
CA LYS A 253 -1.20 -24.66 -16.00
C LYS A 253 0.16 -23.94 -15.96
N LYS A 254 0.25 -22.80 -15.27
CA LYS A 254 1.49 -22.05 -15.14
C LYS A 254 2.50 -22.81 -14.28
N ALA A 255 2.06 -23.39 -13.16
CA ALA A 255 2.92 -24.22 -12.33
C ALA A 255 3.53 -25.40 -13.10
N LYS A 256 2.78 -26.03 -14.00
CA LYS A 256 3.30 -27.09 -14.88
C LYS A 256 4.34 -26.57 -15.89
N ALA A 257 4.08 -25.40 -16.49
CA ALA A 257 5.00 -24.79 -17.43
C ALA A 257 6.31 -24.33 -16.75
N ASP A 258 6.21 -23.71 -15.58
CA ASP A 258 7.36 -23.30 -14.78
C ASP A 258 8.17 -24.53 -14.33
N ALA A 259 7.52 -25.61 -13.90
CA ALA A 259 8.20 -26.85 -13.55
C ALA A 259 8.97 -27.47 -14.73
N GLN A 260 8.40 -27.44 -15.94
CA GLN A 260 9.07 -27.90 -17.15
C GLN A 260 10.28 -27.02 -17.49
N LEU A 261 10.11 -25.70 -17.40
CA LEU A 261 11.19 -24.75 -17.65
C LEU A 261 12.35 -24.95 -16.66
N GLU A 262 12.06 -25.23 -15.39
CA GLU A 262 13.13 -25.43 -14.41
C GLU A 262 13.83 -26.77 -14.61
N ILE A 263 13.12 -27.82 -15.04
CA ILE A 263 13.76 -29.07 -15.47
C ILE A 263 14.68 -28.80 -16.66
N GLU A 264 14.23 -28.07 -17.68
CA GLU A 264 15.04 -27.72 -18.85
C GLU A 264 16.27 -26.89 -18.46
N LYS A 265 16.13 -25.91 -17.55
CA LYS A 265 17.28 -25.15 -17.04
C LYS A 265 18.26 -26.00 -16.24
N GLN A 266 17.78 -26.97 -15.47
CA GLN A 266 18.66 -27.88 -14.73
C GLN A 266 19.40 -28.80 -15.70
N LEU A 267 18.72 -29.34 -16.71
CA LEU A 267 19.36 -30.14 -17.76
C LEU A 267 20.41 -29.33 -18.52
N ALA A 268 20.11 -28.09 -18.92
CA ALA A 268 21.07 -27.22 -19.57
C ALA A 268 22.29 -26.90 -18.68
N LYS A 269 22.09 -26.74 -17.37
CA LYS A 269 23.18 -26.58 -16.41
C LYS A 269 24.03 -27.85 -16.28
N GLU A 270 23.39 -29.01 -16.21
CA GLU A 270 24.09 -30.30 -16.18
C GLU A 270 24.91 -30.54 -17.44
N ASP A 271 24.37 -30.21 -18.62
CA ASP A 271 25.08 -30.32 -19.90
C ASP A 271 26.28 -29.37 -19.94
N SER A 272 26.10 -28.10 -19.54
CA SER A 272 27.21 -27.15 -19.44
C SER A 272 28.30 -27.59 -18.45
N PHE A 273 27.91 -28.25 -17.35
CA PHE A 273 28.84 -28.79 -16.37
C PHE A 273 29.58 -30.03 -16.89
N ARG A 274 28.90 -30.89 -17.67
CA ARG A 274 29.52 -32.05 -18.34
C ARG A 274 30.56 -31.61 -19.37
N GLU A 275 30.24 -30.60 -20.17
CA GLU A 275 31.17 -30.01 -21.15
C GLU A 275 32.40 -29.41 -20.44
N ALA A 276 32.20 -28.63 -19.37
CA ALA A 276 33.29 -28.07 -18.58
C ALA A 276 34.16 -29.16 -17.93
N LYS A 277 33.54 -30.23 -17.42
CA LYS A 277 34.25 -31.39 -16.86
C LYS A 277 35.05 -32.15 -17.93
N ALA A 278 34.49 -32.34 -19.12
CA ALA A 278 35.19 -32.98 -20.24
C ALA A 278 36.40 -32.16 -20.69
N HIS A 279 36.25 -30.84 -20.79
CA HIS A 279 37.35 -29.92 -21.08
C HIS A 279 38.44 -29.97 -20.00
N TYR A 280 38.05 -29.99 -18.72
CA TYR A 280 39.00 -30.13 -17.61
C TYR A 280 39.73 -31.48 -17.61
N ALA A 281 39.03 -32.58 -17.93
CA ALA A 281 39.64 -33.90 -18.05
C ALA A 281 40.65 -33.96 -19.20
N GLN A 282 40.33 -33.40 -20.37
CA GLN A 282 41.27 -33.27 -21.49
C GLN A 282 42.50 -32.43 -21.10
N TYR A 283 42.29 -31.31 -20.42
CA TYR A 283 43.39 -30.48 -19.90
C TYR A 283 44.30 -31.25 -18.94
N MET A 284 43.73 -32.04 -18.02
CA MET A 284 44.49 -32.87 -17.08
C MET A 284 45.32 -33.96 -17.78
N VAL A 285 44.78 -34.60 -18.82
CA VAL A 285 45.52 -35.59 -19.63
C VAL A 285 46.66 -34.93 -20.41
N MET A 286 46.41 -33.76 -21.00
CA MET A 286 47.45 -33.01 -21.71
C MET A 286 48.56 -32.55 -20.76
N ARG A 287 48.20 -32.11 -19.54
CA ARG A 287 49.14 -31.73 -18.49
C ARG A 287 50.00 -32.91 -18.02
N SER A 288 49.42 -34.09 -17.80
CA SER A 288 50.18 -35.28 -17.41
C SER A 288 51.13 -35.77 -18.51
N HIS A 289 50.76 -35.60 -19.78
CA HIS A 289 51.67 -35.87 -20.91
C HIS A 289 52.84 -34.89 -20.95
N LEU A 290 52.59 -33.60 -20.71
CA LEU A 290 53.65 -32.58 -20.59
C LEU A 290 54.61 -32.89 -19.43
N ASP A 291 54.09 -33.24 -18.26
CA ASP A 291 54.87 -33.60 -17.07
C ASP A 291 55.70 -34.89 -17.29
N ASN A 292 55.16 -35.88 -18.04
CA ASN A 292 55.91 -37.08 -18.43
C ASN A 292 56.99 -36.79 -19.48
N THR A 293 56.75 -35.89 -20.43
CA THR A 293 57.78 -35.52 -21.44
C THR A 293 58.94 -34.72 -20.85
N GLN A 294 58.72 -33.96 -19.76
CA GLN A 294 59.80 -33.30 -19.04
C GLN A 294 60.66 -34.27 -18.21
N ASN A 295 60.13 -35.47 -17.87
CA ASN A 295 60.84 -36.46 -17.06
C ASN A 295 61.64 -37.50 -17.89
N ILE A 296 61.61 -37.42 -19.23
CA ILE A 296 62.32 -38.37 -20.12
C ILE A 296 63.64 -37.79 -20.70
N ASN A 297 64.02 -36.54 -20.39
CA ASN A 297 65.32 -36.00 -20.84
C ASN A 297 66.23 -35.51 -19.70
N PRO A 298 67.06 -36.39 -19.11
CA PRO A 298 68.32 -35.99 -18.49
C PRO A 298 69.53 -36.58 -19.24
N ILE A 299 69.46 -36.75 -20.56
CA ILE A 299 70.62 -37.14 -21.37
C ILE A 299 70.62 -36.23 -22.61
N TYR A 300 71.74 -35.53 -22.84
CA TYR A 300 72.00 -34.54 -23.89
C TYR A 300 71.73 -33.06 -23.56
N SER A 301 72.53 -32.50 -22.64
CA SER A 301 73.11 -31.16 -22.88
C SER A 301 74.53 -31.04 -22.29
N LYS A 302 75.49 -31.80 -22.85
CA LYS A 302 76.91 -31.41 -22.83
C LYS A 302 77.34 -31.11 -24.26
N ARG A 303 77.30 -29.83 -24.62
CA ARG A 303 78.20 -29.16 -25.59
C ARG A 303 77.81 -27.67 -25.60
N TYR A 304 78.83 -26.81 -25.57
CA TYR A 304 78.83 -25.35 -25.43
C TYR A 304 78.87 -24.79 -24.01
N ALA A 305 80.01 -25.01 -23.34
CA ALA A 305 80.86 -23.96 -22.80
C ALA A 305 82.30 -24.50 -22.75
#